data_AF-A0ABD5VKN9-F1
#
_entry.id   AF-A0ABD5VKN9-F1
#
_cell.length_a   1.000
_cell.length_b   1.000
_cell.length_c   1.000
_cell.angle_alpha   90.00
_cell.angle_beta   90.00
_cell.angle_gamma   90.00
#
_symmetry.space_group_name_H-M   'P 1'
#
loop_
_entity.id
_entity.type
_entity.pdbx_description
1 polymer ?
#
loop_
_entity_poly.entity_id
_entity_poly.type
_entity_poly.pdbx_seq_one_letter_code
_entity_poly.pdbx_strand_id
1 'polypeptide(L)'
;MLSKKANKYGTPAEHHMIEERDLVAARCYWHDATFRNGMPVEIKSCDVASTGYFQIYERAHDQLLEHDGWYAFAPYTRSGMRVLKVWMRRASKMPPMQWSSTGGHRDSRKTKVDVSRVMRS
;
A
#
# COMPACT_ATOMS: atom_id res chain seq x y z
N MET A 1 13.77 -9.67 -3.59
CA MET A 1 14.17 -8.59 -4.52
C MET A 1 12.91 -7.97 -5.13
N LEU A 2 12.64 -6.68 -4.90
CA LEU A 2 11.69 -5.96 -5.74
C LEU A 2 12.28 -5.87 -7.16
N SER A 3 11.53 -6.30 -8.17
CA SER A 3 11.95 -6.16 -9.57
C SER A 3 12.17 -4.68 -9.90
N LYS A 4 13.31 -4.32 -10.53
CA LYS A 4 13.63 -2.95 -10.97
C LYS A 4 12.48 -2.25 -11.72
N LYS A 5 11.58 -3.01 -12.36
CA LYS A 5 10.38 -2.48 -13.05
C LYS A 5 9.29 -1.97 -12.10
N ALA A 6 9.13 -2.57 -10.93
CA ALA A 6 8.16 -2.11 -9.92
C ALA A 6 8.60 -0.76 -9.33
N ASN A 7 9.90 -0.55 -9.13
CA ASN A 7 10.44 0.71 -8.62
C ASN A 7 10.23 1.91 -9.55
N LYS A 8 10.20 1.70 -10.87
CA LYS A 8 10.03 2.81 -11.83
C LYS A 8 8.70 3.56 -11.66
N TYR A 9 7.65 2.87 -11.23
CA TYR A 9 6.31 3.44 -11.10
C TYR A 9 5.82 3.51 -9.65
N GLY A 10 6.35 2.65 -8.77
CA GLY A 10 6.04 2.66 -7.35
C GLY A 10 6.47 3.96 -6.68
N THR A 11 7.71 4.40 -6.92
CA THR A 11 8.27 5.61 -6.30
C THR A 11 7.50 6.88 -6.69
N PRO A 12 7.20 7.16 -7.98
CA PRO A 12 6.38 8.32 -8.32
C PRO A 12 4.98 8.30 -7.70
N ALA A 13 4.33 7.12 -7.63
CA ALA A 13 3.03 7.01 -6.98
C ALA A 13 3.12 7.29 -5.47
N GLU A 14 4.19 6.83 -4.82
CA GLU A 14 4.48 7.11 -3.41
C GLU A 14 4.66 8.61 -3.13
N HIS A 15 5.52 9.28 -3.90
CA HIS A 15 5.70 10.73 -3.81
C HIS A 15 4.38 11.49 -4.00
N HIS A 16 3.60 11.10 -5.02
CA HIS A 16 2.29 11.71 -5.26
C HIS A 16 1.32 11.53 -4.09
N MET A 17 1.30 10.36 -3.44
CA MET A 17 0.46 10.13 -2.25
C MET A 17 0.91 10.96 -1.06
N ILE A 18 2.21 11.08 -0.84
CA ILE A 18 2.77 11.91 0.24
C ILE A 18 2.36 13.37 0.06
N GLU A 19 2.47 13.89 -1.16
CA GLU A 19 2.08 15.27 -1.48
C GLU A 19 0.55 15.48 -1.42
N GLU A 20 -0.25 14.64 -2.08
CA GLU A 20 -1.72 14.79 -2.15
C GLU A 20 -2.37 14.69 -0.76
N ARG A 21 -1.80 13.87 0.14
CA ARG A 21 -2.35 13.60 1.47
C ARG A 21 -1.61 14.30 2.61
N ASP A 22 -0.67 15.18 2.28
CA ASP A 22 0.13 15.93 3.26
C ASP A 22 0.75 15.04 4.35
N LEU A 23 1.34 13.93 3.90
CA LEU A 23 1.99 12.95 4.75
C LEU A 23 3.46 13.32 4.99
N VAL A 24 4.03 12.78 6.06
CA VAL A 24 5.46 12.88 6.37
C VAL A 24 6.10 11.53 6.07
N ALA A 25 7.05 11.49 5.14
CA ALA A 25 7.77 10.27 4.81
C ALA A 25 8.50 9.70 6.05
N ALA A 26 8.41 8.39 6.23
CA ALA A 26 9.01 7.70 7.37
C ALA A 26 10.06 6.69 6.89
N ARG A 27 11.14 6.54 7.65
CA ARG A 27 12.11 5.45 7.46
C ARG A 27 11.79 4.33 8.43
N CYS A 28 10.70 3.63 8.17
CA CYS A 28 10.23 2.52 8.99
C CYS A 28 10.02 1.27 8.14
N TYR A 29 10.18 0.09 8.72
CA TYR A 29 10.10 -1.16 7.96
C TYR A 29 8.64 -1.62 7.70
N TRP A 30 7.66 -1.02 8.39
CA TRP A 30 6.26 -1.45 8.35
C TRP A 30 5.25 -0.35 7.97
N HIS A 31 5.71 0.90 7.82
CA HIS A 31 4.93 1.99 7.26
C HIS A 31 5.84 2.94 6.46
N ASP A 32 5.33 3.47 5.36
CA ASP A 32 6.07 4.35 4.45
C ASP A 32 5.99 5.83 4.88
N ALA A 33 4.93 6.22 5.60
CA ALA A 33 4.70 7.61 6.01
C ALA A 33 3.89 7.70 7.30
N THR A 34 3.68 8.93 7.79
CA THR A 34 2.72 9.24 8.85
C THR A 34 1.86 10.43 8.44
N PHE A 35 0.68 10.57 9.02
CA PHE A 35 0.04 11.88 9.11
C PHE A 35 0.91 12.83 9.97
N ARG A 36 0.64 14.14 9.88
CA ARG A 36 1.33 15.13 10.72
C ARG A 36 1.17 14.92 12.23
N ASN A 37 0.10 14.23 12.64
CA ASN A 37 -0.15 13.87 14.03
C ASN A 37 0.51 12.53 14.45
N GLY A 38 1.38 11.97 13.62
CA GLY A 38 2.14 10.76 13.92
C GLY A 38 1.42 9.44 13.65
N MET A 39 0.14 9.45 13.25
CA MET A 39 -0.56 8.21 12.88
C MET A 39 0.10 7.57 11.65
N PRO A 40 0.43 6.26 11.70
CA PRO A 40 1.19 5.59 10.64
C PRO A 40 0.33 5.34 9.39
N VAL A 41 0.97 5.45 8.22
CA VAL A 41 0.36 5.23 6.91
C VAL A 41 1.28 4.34 6.07
N GLU A 42 0.78 3.19 5.66
CA GLU A 42 1.43 2.31 4.70
C GLU A 42 0.95 2.64 3.28
N ILE A 43 1.88 2.83 2.36
CA ILE A 43 1.62 3.26 1.00
C ILE A 43 1.65 2.05 0.07
N LYS A 44 0.63 1.92 -0.78
CA LYS A 44 0.53 0.81 -1.74
C LYS A 44 0.09 1.31 -3.10
N SER A 45 0.86 0.97 -4.13
CA SER A 45 0.53 1.26 -5.52
C SER A 45 0.46 -0.03 -6.34
N CYS A 46 -0.36 -0.01 -7.39
CA CYS A 46 -0.44 -1.12 -8.33
C CYS A 46 -0.85 -0.62 -9.72
N ASP A 47 -0.40 -1.32 -10.74
CA ASP A 47 -0.87 -1.10 -12.10
C ASP A 47 -2.19 -1.84 -12.31
N VAL A 48 -3.26 -1.09 -12.56
CA VAL A 48 -4.61 -1.63 -12.73
C VAL A 48 -4.70 -2.57 -13.93
N ALA A 49 -3.94 -2.29 -14.98
CA ALA A 49 -4.00 -3.06 -16.22
C ALA A 49 -3.20 -4.37 -16.17
N SER A 50 -2.22 -4.51 -15.26
CA SER A 50 -1.39 -5.71 -15.20
C SER A 50 -1.73 -6.63 -14.03
N THR A 51 -1.66 -6.15 -12.78
CA THR A 51 -1.92 -6.99 -11.60
C THR A 51 -3.31 -6.79 -11.06
N GLY A 52 -3.81 -5.54 -11.01
CA GLY A 52 -5.13 -5.23 -10.47
C GLY A 52 -5.30 -5.48 -8.97
N TYR A 53 -4.21 -5.76 -8.23
CA TYR A 53 -4.23 -5.98 -6.78
C TYR A 53 -3.06 -5.29 -6.07
N PHE A 54 -3.28 -4.96 -4.81
CA PHE A 54 -2.25 -4.56 -3.85
C PHE A 54 -1.74 -5.78 -3.09
N GLN A 55 -0.43 -5.86 -2.88
CA GLN A 55 0.16 -6.89 -2.02
C GLN A 55 0.32 -6.35 -0.61
N ILE A 56 -0.36 -6.96 0.35
CA ILE A 56 -0.30 -6.58 1.77
C ILE A 56 0.49 -7.65 2.52
N TYR A 57 1.44 -7.21 3.34
CA TYR A 57 2.19 -8.09 4.23
C TYR A 57 1.55 -8.08 5.61
N GLU A 58 1.41 -9.27 6.18
CA GLU A 58 0.69 -9.44 7.44
C GLU A 58 1.33 -8.66 8.59
N ARG A 59 2.65 -8.78 8.79
CA ARG A 59 3.33 -8.07 9.89
C ARG A 59 3.15 -6.55 9.84
N ALA A 60 3.19 -5.97 8.64
CA ALA A 60 2.93 -4.54 8.48
C ALA A 60 1.47 -4.20 8.76
N HIS A 61 0.53 -5.06 8.35
CA HIS A 61 -0.88 -4.91 8.68
C HIS A 61 -1.16 -4.97 10.17
N ASP A 62 -0.55 -5.93 10.88
CA ASP A 62 -0.74 -6.11 12.33
C ASP A 62 -0.24 -4.87 13.08
N GLN A 63 0.92 -4.32 12.72
CA GLN A 63 1.43 -3.07 13.30
C GLN A 63 0.49 -1.89 13.02
N LEU A 64 -0.08 -1.78 11.81
CA LEU A 64 -1.08 -0.73 11.54
C LEU A 64 -2.35 -0.92 12.38
N LEU A 65 -2.79 -2.16 12.65
CA LEU A 65 -3.93 -2.39 13.53
C LEU A 65 -3.64 -1.97 14.97
N GLU A 66 -2.46 -2.29 15.49
CA GLU A 66 -2.02 -1.91 16.84
C GLU A 66 -1.93 -0.39 17.05
N HIS A 67 -1.67 0.36 15.98
CA HIS A 67 -1.42 1.81 16.01
C HIS A 67 -2.53 2.65 15.36
N ASP A 68 -3.75 2.11 15.19
CA ASP A 68 -4.87 2.80 14.51
C ASP A 68 -4.49 3.39 13.13
N GLY A 69 -3.59 2.69 12.45
CA GLY A 69 -2.94 3.07 11.22
C GLY A 69 -3.82 2.98 9.98
N TRP A 70 -3.27 3.52 8.89
CA TRP A 70 -3.97 3.69 7.63
C TRP A 70 -3.19 3.13 6.46
N TYR A 71 -3.90 2.88 5.37
CA TYR A 71 -3.36 2.67 4.05
C TYR A 71 -3.66 3.87 3.16
N ALA A 72 -2.68 4.24 2.35
CA ALA A 72 -2.89 5.06 1.17
C ALA A 72 -2.69 4.20 -0.09
N PHE A 73 -3.73 4.10 -0.91
CA PHE A 73 -3.74 3.29 -2.13
C PHE A 73 -3.72 4.17 -3.37
N ALA A 74 -2.71 4.02 -4.22
CA ALA A 74 -2.63 4.67 -5.53
C ALA A 74 -2.57 3.62 -6.66
N PRO A 75 -3.72 3.14 -7.14
CA PRO A 75 -3.74 2.43 -8.40
C PRO A 75 -3.39 3.42 -9.54
N TYR A 76 -2.57 2.96 -10.47
CA TYR A 76 -2.12 3.76 -11.61
C TYR A 76 -2.28 3.00 -12.91
N THR A 77 -2.21 3.72 -14.02
CA THR A 77 -2.08 3.15 -15.37
C THR A 77 -0.68 3.39 -15.89
N ARG A 78 -0.05 2.36 -16.48
CA ARG A 78 1.27 2.52 -17.10
C ARG A 78 1.24 3.39 -18.35
N SER A 79 0.13 3.38 -19.09
CA SER A 79 -0.11 4.34 -20.16
C SER A 79 -0.23 5.74 -19.53
N GLY A 80 0.79 6.58 -19.76
CA GLY A 80 0.86 7.95 -19.23
C GLY A 80 1.31 8.12 -17.77
N MET A 81 1.64 7.03 -17.04
CA MET A 81 2.00 7.05 -15.60
C MET A 81 1.09 7.97 -14.78
N ARG A 82 -0.20 7.68 -14.79
CA ARG A 82 -1.19 8.48 -14.07
C ARG A 82 -1.75 7.70 -12.89
N VAL A 83 -1.62 8.26 -11.69
CA VAL A 83 -2.40 7.82 -10.53
C VAL A 83 -3.86 8.15 -10.81
N LEU A 84 -4.75 7.16 -10.65
CA LEU A 84 -6.16 7.36 -10.95
C LEU A 84 -6.85 8.23 -9.89
N LYS A 85 -6.63 7.87 -8.62
CA LYS A 85 -7.06 8.58 -7.41
C LYS A 85 -6.32 7.95 -6.22
N VAL A 86 -6.14 8.69 -5.13
CA VAL A 86 -5.63 8.12 -3.88
C VAL A 86 -6.81 7.74 -2.98
N TRP A 87 -6.89 6.48 -2.55
CA TRP A 87 -7.87 6.01 -1.58
C TRP A 87 -7.22 5.81 -0.21
N MET A 88 -7.80 6.43 0.81
CA MET A 88 -7.38 6.25 2.20
C MET A 88 -8.29 5.20 2.86
N ARG A 89 -7.70 4.29 3.64
CA ARG A 89 -8.47 3.29 4.38
C ARG A 89 -7.82 2.98 5.72
N ARG A 90 -8.59 2.99 6.80
CA ARG A 90 -8.12 2.47 8.09
C ARG A 90 -7.77 0.99 7.97
N ALA A 91 -6.68 0.56 8.61
CA ALA A 91 -6.30 -0.85 8.63
C ALA A 91 -7.45 -1.72 9.17
N SER A 92 -8.13 -1.27 10.22
CA SER A 92 -9.29 -1.95 10.83
C SER A 92 -10.53 -2.04 9.94
N LYS A 93 -10.55 -1.34 8.80
CA LYS A 93 -11.65 -1.36 7.83
C LYS A 93 -11.28 -2.08 6.54
N MET A 94 -10.11 -2.73 6.47
CA MET A 94 -9.70 -3.52 5.32
C MET A 94 -10.70 -4.66 5.04
N PRO A 95 -10.89 -5.06 3.77
CA PRO A 95 -11.70 -6.23 3.45
C PRO A 95 -11.09 -7.49 4.09
N PRO A 96 -11.85 -8.57 4.27
CA PRO A 96 -11.31 -9.83 4.81
C PRO A 96 -10.08 -10.30 4.01
N MET A 97 -8.99 -10.59 4.73
CA MET A 97 -7.70 -10.97 4.17
C MET A 97 -7.39 -12.42 4.52
N GLN A 98 -7.09 -13.21 3.49
CA GLN A 98 -6.58 -14.57 3.66
C GLN A 98 -5.08 -14.55 3.42
N TRP A 99 -4.32 -14.94 4.44
CA TRP A 99 -2.87 -14.91 4.44
C TRP A 99 -2.29 -16.17 3.81
N SER A 100 -1.33 -15.98 2.92
CA SER A 100 -0.57 -17.05 2.26
C SER A 100 0.91 -16.89 2.56
N SER A 101 1.62 -18.01 2.69
CA SER A 101 3.08 -18.00 2.86
C SER A 101 3.76 -17.43 1.61
N THR A 102 4.77 -16.59 1.82
CA THR A 102 5.62 -16.11 0.73
C THR A 102 6.72 -17.12 0.49
N GLY A 103 6.74 -17.76 -0.70
CA GLY A 103 7.87 -18.60 -1.08
C GLY A 103 9.19 -17.82 -0.96
N GLY A 104 10.14 -18.36 -0.18
CA GLY A 104 11.51 -17.83 -0.07
C GLY A 104 11.86 -17.04 1.19
N HIS A 105 10.92 -16.70 2.08
CA HIS A 105 11.22 -16.17 3.41
C HIS A 105 10.36 -16.87 4.46
N ARG A 106 11.00 -17.56 5.41
CA ARG A 106 10.39 -18.58 6.26
C ARG A 106 9.24 -18.09 7.15
N ASP A 107 9.06 -16.78 7.31
CA ASP A 107 8.04 -16.20 8.20
C ASP A 107 7.30 -14.97 7.63
N SER A 108 7.29 -14.77 6.29
CA SER A 108 6.54 -13.66 5.70
C SER A 108 5.23 -14.14 5.06
N ARG A 109 4.11 -13.81 5.70
CA ARG A 109 2.78 -14.01 5.12
C ARG A 109 2.31 -12.77 4.38
N LYS A 110 1.57 -12.98 3.30
CA LYS A 110 1.00 -11.92 2.47
C LYS A 110 -0.37 -12.29 1.92
N THR A 111 -1.12 -11.28 1.55
CA THR A 111 -2.38 -11.42 0.82
C THR A 111 -2.39 -10.49 -0.39
N LYS A 112 -3.32 -10.74 -1.30
CA LYS A 112 -3.62 -9.86 -2.43
C LYS A 112 -4.99 -9.25 -2.21
N VAL A 113 -5.07 -7.93 -2.24
CA VAL A 113 -6.33 -7.19 -2.15
C VAL A 113 -6.63 -6.57 -3.49
N ASP A 114 -7.71 -7.01 -4.13
CA ASP A 114 -8.15 -6.43 -5.41
C ASP A 114 -8.42 -4.95 -5.28
N VAL A 115 -8.00 -4.19 -6.30
CA VAL A 115 -8.23 -2.74 -6.39
C VAL A 115 -9.71 -2.39 -6.22
N SER A 116 -10.60 -3.19 -6.81
CA SER A 116 -12.05 -2.99 -6.71
C SER A 116 -12.59 -3.07 -5.28
N ARG A 117 -11.94 -3.85 -4.39
CA ARG A 117 -12.34 -3.95 -2.97
C ARG A 117 -11.95 -2.71 -2.17
N VAL A 118 -10.92 -1.99 -2.62
CA VAL A 118 -10.48 -0.72 -2.04
C VAL A 118 -11.31 0.45 -2.57
N MET A 119 -11.59 0.47 -3.88
CA MET A 119 -12.28 1.61 -4.53
C MET A 119 -13.76 1.78 -4.16
N ARG A 120 -14.40 0.75 -3.57
CA ARG A 120 -15.85 0.70 -3.29
C ARG A 120 -16.29 1.31 -1.94
N SER A 121 -15.41 2.03 -1.24
CA SER A 121 -15.72 2.66 0.06
C SER A 121 -16.13 4.13 -0.07
#